data_AF-A0A7W0NNY4-F1
#
_entry.id   AF-A0A7W0NNY4-F1
#
_cell.length_a   1.000
_cell.length_b   1.000
_cell.length_c   1.000
_cell.angle_alpha   90.00
_cell.angle_beta   90.00
_cell.angle_gamma   90.00
#
_symmetry.space_group_name_H-M   'P 1'
#
loop_
_entity.id
_entity.type
_entity.pdbx_description
1 polymer ?
#
loop_
_entity_poly.entity_id
_entity_poly.type
_entity_poly.pdbx_seq_one_letter_code
_entity_poly.pdbx_strand_id
1 'polypeptide(L)'
;FGDPASVFHAHAFDATNMVLDAIEEVAVETDDGGLLIPRTQLRDAFFDTSGYKGIIGTLTCDENGDCNPTTTIAVNEVTPSGDFKPSFTITLDLEEAK
;
A
#
# COMPACT_ATOMS: atom_id res chain seq x y z
N PHE A 1 12.33 5.12 -19.79
CA PHE A 1 12.91 5.97 -18.73
C PHE A 1 12.85 7.41 -19.22
N GLY A 2 11.91 8.21 -18.71
CA GLY A 2 11.65 9.54 -19.28
C GLY A 2 10.20 10.04 -19.24
N ASP A 3 9.23 9.24 -18.76
CA ASP A 3 7.89 9.74 -18.44
C ASP A 3 7.76 9.93 -16.92
N PRO A 4 7.04 10.96 -16.43
CA PRO A 4 6.84 11.15 -15.00
C PRO A 4 6.15 9.93 -14.41
N ALA A 5 6.78 9.33 -13.40
CA ALA A 5 6.13 8.29 -12.61
C ALA A 5 4.88 8.90 -11.99
N SER A 6 3.70 8.37 -12.37
CA SER A 6 2.44 8.66 -11.68
C SER A 6 2.64 8.58 -10.16
N VAL A 7 1.98 9.48 -9.43
CA VAL A 7 2.07 9.59 -7.96
C VAL A 7 1.65 8.32 -7.21
N PHE A 8 1.01 7.37 -7.90
CA PHE A 8 0.53 6.11 -7.32
C PHE A 8 1.54 4.96 -7.39
N HIS A 9 2.64 5.07 -8.14
CA HIS A 9 3.58 3.94 -8.30
C HIS A 9 4.22 3.51 -6.98
N ALA A 10 4.56 4.45 -6.11
CA ALA A 10 5.17 4.12 -4.81
C ALA A 10 4.18 3.36 -3.90
N HIS A 11 2.90 3.76 -3.94
CA HIS A 11 1.82 3.05 -3.24
C HIS A 11 1.63 1.63 -3.78
N ALA A 12 1.63 1.45 -5.10
CA ALA A 12 1.51 0.14 -5.72
C ALA A 12 2.72 -0.76 -5.41
N PHE A 13 3.92 -0.17 -5.34
CA PHE A 13 5.13 -0.89 -4.94
C PHE A 13 5.00 -1.43 -3.52
N ASP A 14 4.67 -0.59 -2.55
CA ASP A 14 4.52 -1.04 -1.16
C ASP A 14 3.39 -2.06 -0.99
N ALA A 15 2.22 -1.80 -1.58
CA ALA A 15 1.08 -2.70 -1.52
C ALA A 15 1.38 -4.09 -2.12
N THR A 16 2.14 -4.13 -3.22
CA THR A 16 2.54 -5.40 -3.84
C THR A 16 3.45 -6.20 -2.91
N ASN A 17 4.47 -5.56 -2.32
CA ASN A 17 5.37 -6.26 -1.40
C ASN A 17 4.64 -6.75 -0.15
N MET A 18 3.73 -5.95 0.43
CA MET A 18 2.90 -6.39 1.56
C MET A 18 2.07 -7.64 1.22
N VAL A 19 1.47 -7.72 0.04
CA VAL A 19 0.72 -8.89 -0.40
C VAL A 19 1.63 -10.10 -0.61
N LEU A 20 2.82 -9.90 -1.18
CA LEU A 20 3.78 -10.99 -1.39
C LEU A 20 4.29 -11.53 -0.05
N ASP A 21 4.61 -10.66 0.91
CA ASP A 21 5.05 -11.05 2.25
C ASP A 21 3.96 -11.84 2.98
N ALA A 22 2.69 -11.41 2.89
CA ALA A 22 1.56 -12.16 3.45
C ALA A 22 1.33 -13.51 2.74
N ILE A 23 1.59 -13.60 1.43
CA ILE A 23 1.56 -14.88 0.70
C ILE A 23 2.66 -15.80 1.21
N GLU A 24 3.89 -15.31 1.37
CA GLU A 24 5.01 -16.11 1.88
C GLU A 24 4.74 -16.66 3.28
N GLU A 25 4.01 -15.92 4.12
CA GLU A 25 3.61 -16.37 5.46
C GLU A 25 2.63 -17.54 5.44
N VAL A 26 1.62 -17.51 4.56
CA VAL A 26 0.46 -18.42 4.65
C VAL A 26 0.42 -19.49 3.55
N ALA A 27 1.28 -19.39 2.54
CA ALA A 27 1.27 -20.34 1.44
C ALA A 27 1.70 -21.73 1.92
N VAL A 28 1.03 -22.75 1.38
CA VAL A 28 1.28 -24.15 1.68
C VAL A 28 1.66 -24.87 0.39
N GLU A 29 2.85 -25.45 0.34
CA GLU A 29 3.24 -26.35 -0.74
C GLU A 29 2.43 -27.65 -0.64
N THR A 30 1.92 -28.13 -1.77
CA THR A 30 1.19 -29.41 -1.85
C THR A 30 2.12 -30.54 -2.26
N ASP A 31 1.78 -31.78 -1.90
CA ASP A 31 2.62 -32.96 -2.17
C ASP A 31 2.92 -33.18 -3.67
N ASP A 32 2.09 -32.63 -4.56
CA ASP A 32 2.25 -32.69 -6.02
C ASP A 32 3.02 -31.48 -6.61
N GLY A 33 3.61 -30.63 -5.76
CA GLY A 33 4.43 -29.48 -6.17
C GLY A 33 3.63 -28.23 -6.54
N GLY A 34 2.35 -28.17 -6.15
CA GLY A 34 1.53 -26.97 -6.24
C GLY A 34 1.73 -26.03 -5.04
N LEU A 35 1.12 -24.85 -5.13
CA LEU A 35 1.08 -23.86 -4.05
C LEU A 35 -0.38 -23.50 -3.75
N LEU A 36 -0.83 -23.79 -2.54
CA LEU A 36 -2.14 -23.38 -2.04
C LEU A 36 -1.99 -22.09 -1.23
N ILE A 37 -2.75 -21.07 -1.60
CA ILE A 37 -2.82 -19.80 -0.85
C ILE A 37 -4.23 -19.68 -0.28
N PRO A 38 -4.47 -20.02 1.00
CA PRO A 38 -5.81 -20.00 1.58
C PRO A 38 -6.30 -18.55 1.73
N ARG A 39 -7.38 -18.19 1.02
CA ARG A 39 -7.86 -16.80 0.94
C ARG A 39 -8.15 -16.14 2.28
N THR A 40 -8.71 -16.88 3.23
CA THR A 40 -9.01 -16.38 4.58
C THR A 40 -7.72 -16.10 5.34
N GLN A 41 -6.75 -17.02 5.30
CA GLN A 41 -5.46 -16.83 5.97
C GLN A 41 -4.67 -15.69 5.33
N LEU A 42 -4.69 -15.57 4.00
CA LEU A 42 -4.05 -14.46 3.30
C LEU A 42 -4.64 -13.10 3.71
N ARG A 43 -5.98 -13.00 3.77
CA ARG A 43 -6.64 -11.79 4.24
C ARG A 43 -6.25 -11.46 5.67
N ASP A 44 -6.31 -12.45 6.56
CA ASP A 44 -6.06 -12.24 7.98
C ASP A 44 -4.60 -11.83 8.22
N ALA A 45 -3.64 -12.51 7.58
CA ALA A 45 -2.22 -12.13 7.62
C ALA A 45 -1.97 -10.71 7.06
N PHE A 46 -2.64 -10.35 5.95
CA PHE A 46 -2.54 -8.99 5.42
C PHE A 46 -3.10 -7.94 6.39
N PHE A 47 -4.27 -8.20 6.99
CA PHE A 47 -4.92 -7.29 7.94
C PHE A 47 -4.13 -7.15 9.26
N ASP A 48 -3.38 -8.18 9.63
CA ASP A 48 -2.48 -8.16 10.80
C ASP A 48 -1.17 -7.37 10.55
N THR A 49 -0.98 -6.81 9.35
CA THR A 49 0.21 -6.01 9.04
C THR A 49 0.33 -4.81 9.97
N SER A 50 1.45 -4.72 10.69
CA SER A 50 1.76 -3.61 11.58
C SER A 50 3.24 -3.23 11.50
N GLY A 51 3.51 -1.93 11.39
CA GLY A 51 4.88 -1.41 11.39
C GLY A 51 5.68 -1.72 10.12
N TYR A 52 5.01 -2.08 9.03
CA TYR A 52 5.63 -2.41 7.74
C TYR A 52 6.45 -1.24 7.20
N LYS A 53 7.70 -1.47 6.79
CA LYS A 53 8.62 -0.41 6.33
C LYS A 53 8.60 -0.28 4.81
N GLY A 54 7.56 0.40 4.31
CA GLY A 54 7.43 0.77 2.91
C GLY A 54 8.26 1.98 2.51
N ILE A 55 8.32 2.27 1.22
CA ILE A 55 8.98 3.44 0.66
C ILE A 55 8.15 4.72 0.82
N ILE A 56 6.83 4.61 0.97
CA ILE A 56 5.95 5.75 1.26
C ILE A 56 5.88 6.07 2.76
N GLY A 57 6.37 5.17 3.63
CA GLY A 57 6.32 5.34 5.07
C GLY A 57 6.16 4.03 5.83
N THR A 58 5.82 4.14 7.11
CA THR A 58 5.47 2.97 7.92
C THR A 58 3.97 2.69 7.79
N LEU A 59 3.59 1.47 7.42
CA LEU A 59 2.21 1.08 7.17
C LEU A 59 1.71 0.11 8.27
N THR A 60 0.50 0.35 8.74
CA THR A 60 -0.19 -0.47 9.75
C THR A 60 -1.66 -0.50 9.39
N CYS A 61 -2.21 -1.70 9.21
CA CYS A 61 -3.60 -1.90 8.85
C CYS A 61 -4.52 -1.80 10.07
N ASP A 62 -5.72 -1.27 9.85
CA ASP A 62 -6.80 -1.27 10.83
C ASP A 62 -7.78 -2.45 10.62
N GLU A 63 -8.84 -2.52 11.43
CA GLU A 63 -9.85 -3.57 11.36
C GLU A 63 -10.60 -3.63 10.00
N ASN A 64 -10.56 -2.56 9.21
CA ASN A 64 -11.18 -2.47 7.90
C ASN A 64 -10.18 -2.80 6.77
N GLY A 65 -8.91 -2.99 7.10
CA GLY A 65 -7.82 -3.25 6.16
C GLY A 65 -7.23 -1.98 5.52
N ASP A 66 -7.49 -0.80 6.07
CA ASP A 66 -6.79 0.42 5.63
C ASP A 66 -5.44 0.52 6.34
N CYS A 67 -4.37 0.49 5.53
CA CYS A 67 -2.99 0.43 6.01
C CYS A 67 -2.26 1.77 5.97
N ASN A 68 -2.94 2.84 5.53
CA ASN A 68 -2.34 4.15 5.41
C ASN A 68 -2.58 4.98 6.68
N PRO A 69 -1.59 5.21 7.55
CA PRO A 69 -1.81 5.86 8.85
C PRO A 69 -2.25 7.33 8.74
N THR A 70 -1.94 7.98 7.61
CA THR A 70 -2.34 9.37 7.34
C THR A 70 -2.65 9.54 5.86
N THR A 71 -3.78 10.16 5.55
CA THR A 71 -4.20 10.43 4.18
C THR A 71 -3.91 11.88 3.81
N THR A 72 -3.01 12.08 2.85
CA THR A 72 -2.75 13.42 2.30
C THR A 72 -3.52 13.61 1.00
N ILE A 73 -4.42 14.60 0.99
CA ILE A 73 -5.15 15.04 -0.19
C ILE A 73 -4.50 16.34 -0.68
N ALA A 74 -4.08 16.35 -1.94
CA ALA A 74 -3.45 17.52 -2.54
C ALA A 74 -4.13 17.92 -3.86
N VAL A 75 -4.36 19.22 -4.03
CA VAL A 75 -4.65 19.80 -5.34
C VAL A 75 -3.32 20.25 -5.92
N ASN A 76 -2.97 19.73 -7.10
CA ASN A 76 -1.69 19.99 -7.75
C ASN A 76 -1.89 20.76 -9.05
N GLU A 77 -1.06 21.78 -9.25
CA GLU A 77 -0.81 22.37 -10.55
C GLU A 77 0.22 21.51 -11.28
N VAL A 78 -0.08 21.09 -12.51
CA VAL A 78 0.89 20.39 -13.36
C VAL A 78 1.74 21.44 -14.08
N THR A 79 3.03 21.46 -13.77
CA THR A 79 3.98 22.40 -14.37
C THR A 79 4.27 22.04 -15.83
N PRO A 80 4.85 22.98 -16.63
CA PRO A 80 5.24 22.67 -18.02
C PRO A 80 6.24 21.52 -18.17
N SER A 81 7.04 21.23 -17.13
CA SER A 81 7.95 20.06 -17.08
C SER A 81 7.24 18.75 -16.76
N GLY A 82 5.95 18.78 -16.40
CA GLY A 82 5.17 17.62 -15.99
C GLY A 82 5.22 17.33 -14.49
N ASP A 83 5.90 18.16 -13.70
CA ASP A 83 5.98 18.01 -12.25
C ASP A 83 4.68 18.44 -11.58
N PHE A 84 4.30 17.74 -10.51
CA PHE A 84 3.17 18.09 -9.66
C PHE A 84 3.60 19.11 -8.59
N LYS A 85 3.05 20.32 -8.65
CA LYS A 85 3.26 21.37 -7.65
C LYS A 85 2.00 21.54 -6.81
N PRO A 86 2.03 21.28 -5.49
CA PRO A 86 0.85 21.42 -4.65
C PRO A 86 0.44 22.89 -4.54
N SER A 87 -0.83 23.18 -4.83
CA SER A 87 -1.49 24.48 -4.58
C SER A 87 -2.35 24.44 -3.31
N PHE A 88 -2.76 23.25 -2.90
CA PHE A 88 -3.43 22.97 -1.62
C PHE A 88 -3.03 21.58 -1.14
N THR A 89 -2.91 21.41 0.18
CA THR A 89 -2.68 20.12 0.81
C THR A 89 -3.40 20.09 2.15
N ILE A 90 -4.09 19.00 2.42
CA ILE A 90 -4.60 18.63 3.74
C ILE A 90 -4.12 17.23 4.06
N THR A 91 -3.69 17.02 5.29
CA THR A 91 -3.35 15.69 5.81
C THR A 91 -4.36 15.38 6.90
N LEU A 92 -5.07 14.29 6.71
CA LEU A 92 -6.03 13.73 7.67
C LEU A 92 -5.36 12.50 8.31
N ASP A 93 -5.60 12.27 9.58
CA ASP A 93 -5.32 10.97 10.16
C ASP A 93 -6.35 9.92 9.68
N LEU A 94 -6.11 8.65 10.02
CA LEU A 94 -6.98 7.55 9.61
C LEU A 94 -8.42 7.68 10.18
N GLU A 95 -8.58 8.29 11.36
CA GLU A 95 -9.90 8.48 11.98
C GLU A 95 -10.66 9.65 11.33
N GLU A 96 -9.96 10.71 10.95
CA GLU A 96 -10.51 11.87 10.23
C GLU A 96 -10.86 11.57 8.77
N ALA A 97 -10.28 10.50 8.19
CA ALA A 97 -10.50 10.09 6.81
C ALA A 97 -11.70 9.15 6.59
N LYS A 98 -12.31 8.62 7.66
CA LYS A 98 -13.48 7.72 7.65
C LYS A 98 -14.80 8.50 7.71
#